data_AF-A0A1V5CKX8-F1
#
_entry.id   AF-A0A1V5CKX8-F1
#
_cell.length_a   1.000
_cell.length_b   1.000
_cell.length_c   1.000
_cell.angle_alpha   90.00
_cell.angle_beta   90.00
_cell.angle_gamma   90.00
#
_symmetry.space_group_name_H-M   'P 1'
#
loop_
_entity.id
_entity.type
_entity.pdbx_description
1 polymer ?
#
loop_
_entity_poly.entity_id
_entity_poly.type
_entity_poly.pdbx_seq_one_letter_code
_entity_poly.pdbx_strand_id
1 'polypeptide(L)'
;MEWGTAANICFLLTGKRRRRDYAIVAAELNSMCKTKRREIRLKKLNHDFYTIYALATNPRSTLNHNHVEHDIKLRNCLGRYLFLTGHGLMEYLSIDTFADAVLNLNTGNLYFEFDSGHMGRKQLIQKIRTHYVSKGAYRVVFFLGTAEYAHWKNVATIKCLERNRLNLIFQVTRKVLKEKPNRVLGASYHDYLETGRLHNQKGSSIWTNE
;
A
#
# COMPACT_ATOMS: atom_id res chain seq x y z
N MET A 1 0.46 12.57 7.83
CA MET A 1 0.54 11.36 8.66
C MET A 1 1.94 10.75 8.48
N GLU A 2 2.82 10.85 9.49
CA GLU A 2 4.26 10.50 9.41
C GLU A 2 4.62 9.28 10.27
N TRP A 3 4.19 8.10 9.82
CA TRP A 3 4.37 6.85 10.57
C TRP A 3 5.13 5.89 9.67
N GLY A 4 6.08 5.16 10.26
CA GLY A 4 6.95 4.24 9.54
C GLY A 4 7.26 3.00 10.37
N THR A 5 7.56 1.91 9.68
CA THR A 5 8.10 0.68 10.26
C THR A 5 9.54 0.50 9.75
N ALA A 6 10.35 -0.29 10.42
CA ALA A 6 11.66 -0.62 9.84
C ALA A 6 11.52 -1.36 8.49
N ALA A 7 10.42 -2.10 8.29
CA ALA A 7 10.17 -2.86 7.08
C ALA A 7 9.88 -1.99 5.84
N ASN A 8 9.03 -0.95 5.94
CA ASN A 8 8.74 -0.09 4.78
C ASN A 8 9.93 0.81 4.42
N ILE A 9 10.66 1.32 5.42
CA ILE A 9 11.89 2.10 5.19
C ILE A 9 12.96 1.22 4.57
N CYS A 10 13.13 -0.02 5.04
CA CYS A 10 14.07 -0.96 4.44
C CYS A 10 13.74 -1.23 2.95
N PHE A 11 12.45 -1.36 2.61
CA PHE A 11 12.04 -1.48 1.21
C PHE A 11 12.36 -0.24 0.39
N LEU A 12 12.10 0.96 0.92
CA LEU A 12 12.45 2.21 0.26
C LEU A 12 13.95 2.32 -0.01
N LEU A 13 14.80 1.82 0.89
CA LEU A 13 16.25 1.95 0.75
C LEU A 13 16.88 0.85 -0.10
N THR A 14 16.33 -0.36 -0.07
CA THR A 14 17.03 -1.58 -0.57
C THR A 14 16.21 -2.44 -1.52
N GLY A 15 14.91 -2.17 -1.64
CA GLY A 15 13.98 -2.96 -2.46
C GLY A 15 13.67 -4.36 -1.93
N LYS A 16 14.28 -4.76 -0.79
CA LYS A 16 14.15 -6.09 -0.21
C LYS A 16 13.88 -5.98 1.30
N ARG A 17 13.30 -7.04 1.86
CA ARG A 17 13.19 -7.23 3.32
C ARG A 17 14.23 -8.23 3.80
N ARG A 18 15.50 -7.84 3.80
CA ARG A 18 16.55 -8.68 4.40
C ARG A 18 16.57 -8.45 5.90
N ARG A 19 16.73 -9.55 6.66
CA ARG A 19 16.79 -9.49 8.13
C ARG A 19 17.89 -8.55 8.64
N ARG A 20 19.05 -8.55 7.97
CA ARG A 20 20.18 -7.65 8.28
C ARG A 20 19.80 -6.18 8.10
N ASP A 21 19.27 -5.81 6.94
CA ASP A 21 18.94 -4.43 6.60
C ASP A 21 17.79 -3.91 7.50
N TYR A 22 16.81 -4.76 7.78
CA TYR A 22 15.78 -4.47 8.78
C TYR A 22 16.38 -4.16 10.15
N ALA A 23 17.35 -4.95 10.62
CA ALA A 23 17.97 -4.75 11.92
C ALA A 23 18.73 -3.42 12.00
N ILE A 24 19.43 -3.04 10.92
CA ILE A 24 20.12 -1.74 10.81
C ILE A 24 19.11 -0.60 10.88
N VAL A 25 18.07 -0.63 10.02
CA VAL A 25 17.03 0.40 10.01
C VAL A 25 16.32 0.49 11.36
N ALA A 26 16.01 -0.65 12.00
CA ALA A 26 15.39 -0.65 13.32
C ALA A 26 16.31 -0.05 14.40
N ALA A 27 17.62 -0.32 14.36
CA ALA A 27 18.59 0.28 15.27
C ALA A 27 18.67 1.81 15.10
N GLU A 28 18.69 2.30 13.85
CA GLU A 28 18.67 3.74 13.56
C GLU A 28 17.40 4.42 14.06
N LEU A 29 16.23 3.84 13.78
CA LEU A 29 14.95 4.36 14.27
C LEU A 29 14.89 4.37 15.80
N ASN A 30 15.46 3.35 16.45
CA ASN A 30 15.60 3.30 17.91
C ASN A 30 16.51 4.42 18.45
N SER A 31 17.59 4.74 17.75
CA SER A 31 18.47 5.86 18.09
C SER A 31 17.72 7.20 17.99
N MET A 32 16.91 7.38 16.94
CA MET A 32 16.06 8.57 16.76
C MET A 32 14.98 8.72 17.85
N CYS A 33 14.64 7.67 18.58
CA CYS A 33 13.77 7.81 19.77
C CYS A 33 14.46 8.49 20.96
N LYS A 34 15.79 8.47 21.01
CA LYS A 34 16.60 9.01 22.12
C LYS A 34 17.14 10.42 21.85
N THR A 35 16.98 10.94 20.63
CA THR A 35 17.45 12.29 20.29
C THR A 35 16.75 13.37 21.12
N LYS A 36 17.47 14.46 21.42
CA LYS A 36 16.92 15.62 22.15
C LYS A 36 16.13 16.57 21.23
N ARG A 37 16.38 16.51 19.92
CA ARG A 37 15.73 17.35 18.89
C ARG A 37 14.27 16.94 18.70
N ARG A 38 13.33 17.75 19.19
CA ARG A 38 11.89 17.41 19.22
C ARG A 38 11.29 17.27 17.82
N GLU A 39 11.81 18.01 16.86
CA GLU A 39 11.38 18.09 15.47
C GLU A 39 11.62 16.78 14.69
N ILE A 40 12.62 15.99 15.09
CA ILE A 40 12.95 14.69 14.46
C ILE A 40 12.81 13.52 15.42
N ARG A 41 12.52 13.77 16.70
CA ARG A 41 12.43 12.70 17.70
C ARG A 41 11.25 11.80 17.39
N LEU A 42 11.53 10.50 17.35
CA LEU A 42 10.49 9.49 17.16
C LEU A 42 9.96 8.98 18.50
N LYS A 43 8.70 8.58 18.52
CA LYS A 43 8.11 7.74 19.57
C LYS A 43 7.80 6.37 18.99
N LYS A 44 7.96 5.34 19.82
CA LYS A 44 7.49 3.99 19.50
C LYS A 44 6.02 3.85 19.83
N LEU A 45 5.31 3.19 18.94
CA LEU A 45 3.92 2.77 19.12
C LEU A 45 3.91 1.26 18.91
N ASN A 46 3.49 0.53 19.93
CA ASN A 46 3.36 -0.91 19.84
C ASN A 46 2.05 -1.24 19.13
N HIS A 47 2.15 -2.03 18.08
CA HIS A 47 1.03 -2.68 17.42
C HIS A 47 1.24 -4.18 17.53
N ASP A 48 0.17 -4.96 17.51
CA ASP A 48 0.18 -6.42 17.76
C ASP A 48 1.17 -7.21 16.90
N PHE A 49 1.56 -6.66 15.76
CA PHE A 49 2.43 -7.31 14.78
C PHE A 49 3.65 -6.47 14.37
N TYR A 50 3.69 -5.19 14.72
CA TYR A 50 4.71 -4.26 14.22
C TYR A 50 5.14 -3.27 15.29
N THR A 51 6.44 -2.96 15.30
CA THR A 51 6.92 -1.74 15.95
C THR A 51 6.79 -0.57 15.00
N ILE A 52 6.00 0.42 15.38
CA ILE A 52 5.76 1.61 14.59
C ILE A 52 6.50 2.79 15.20
N TYR A 53 7.05 3.62 14.34
CA TYR A 53 7.73 4.85 14.70
C TYR A 53 6.94 6.02 14.12
N ALA A 54 6.69 7.03 14.93
CA ALA A 54 6.05 8.27 14.51
C ALA A 54 6.76 9.45 15.14
N LEU A 55 6.63 10.68 14.60
CA LEU A 55 7.14 11.86 15.30
C LEU A 55 6.53 11.95 16.70
N ALA A 56 7.35 12.36 17.67
CA ALA A 56 6.94 12.50 19.07
C ALA A 56 5.84 13.55 19.25
N THR A 57 5.71 14.48 18.31
CA THR A 57 4.68 15.54 18.26
C THR A 57 3.32 15.03 17.80
N ASN A 58 3.24 13.85 17.15
CA ASN A 58 1.95 13.32 16.69
C ASN A 58 1.04 12.97 17.88
N PRO A 59 -0.27 13.25 17.83
CA PRO A 59 -1.20 12.88 18.90
C PRO A 59 -1.32 11.36 19.08
N ARG A 60 -1.73 10.91 20.27
CA ARG A 60 -1.99 9.47 20.56
C ARG A 60 -3.42 9.05 20.21
N SER A 61 -4.38 9.99 20.21
CA SER A 61 -5.80 9.74 19.97
C SER A 61 -6.12 9.28 18.54
N THR A 62 -5.15 9.30 17.62
CA THR A 62 -5.30 8.88 16.22
C THR A 62 -5.04 7.38 15.99
N LEU A 63 -4.96 6.57 17.06
CA LEU A 63 -4.58 5.17 17.03
C LEU A 63 -5.79 4.23 16.93
N ASN A 64 -6.38 4.09 15.74
CA ASN A 64 -7.26 2.96 15.44
C ASN A 64 -6.42 1.83 14.84
N HIS A 65 -6.40 0.64 15.48
CA HIS A 65 -5.62 -0.52 15.04
C HIS A 65 -5.84 -0.87 13.56
N ASN A 66 -7.08 -0.84 13.08
CA ASN A 66 -7.39 -1.20 11.70
C ASN A 66 -6.84 -0.19 10.69
N HIS A 67 -6.92 1.10 11.02
CA HIS A 67 -6.35 2.15 10.17
C HIS A 67 -4.82 2.10 10.15
N VAL A 68 -4.22 1.82 11.30
CA VAL A 68 -2.76 1.68 11.42
C VAL A 68 -2.26 0.50 10.59
N GLU A 69 -2.94 -0.65 10.65
CA GLU A 69 -2.55 -1.81 9.83
C GLU A 69 -2.69 -1.55 8.34
N HIS A 70 -3.80 -0.93 7.92
CA HIS A 70 -4.04 -0.51 6.54
C HIS A 70 -2.92 0.41 6.04
N ASP A 71 -2.63 1.48 6.77
CA ASP A 71 -1.58 2.44 6.42
C ASP A 71 -0.20 1.77 6.30
N ILE A 72 0.15 0.86 7.21
CA ILE A 72 1.42 0.14 7.17
C ILE A 72 1.51 -0.71 5.90
N LYS A 73 0.47 -1.49 5.58
CA LYS A 73 0.46 -2.35 4.40
C LYS A 73 0.53 -1.52 3.12
N LEU A 74 -0.24 -0.43 3.03
CA LEU A 74 -0.14 0.53 1.92
C LEU A 74 1.28 1.07 1.77
N ARG A 75 1.90 1.58 2.85
CA ARG A 75 3.25 2.16 2.81
C ARG A 75 4.32 1.14 2.44
N ASN A 76 4.15 -0.13 2.81
CA ASN A 76 5.03 -1.20 2.36
C ASN A 76 4.97 -1.39 0.84
N CYS A 77 3.76 -1.38 0.27
CA CYS A 77 3.57 -1.46 -1.17
C CYS A 77 4.14 -0.23 -1.88
N LEU A 78 3.83 0.98 -1.40
CA LEU A 78 4.37 2.23 -1.95
C LEU A 78 5.90 2.26 -1.87
N GLY A 79 6.49 1.81 -0.76
CA GLY A 79 7.93 1.73 -0.62
C GLY A 79 8.59 0.83 -1.66
N ARG A 80 8.00 -0.34 -1.92
CA ARG A 80 8.44 -1.23 -2.99
C ARG A 80 8.23 -0.63 -4.38
N TYR A 81 7.08 0.00 -4.61
CA TYR A 81 6.77 0.65 -5.88
C TYR A 81 7.78 1.74 -6.22
N LEU A 82 8.08 2.62 -5.27
CA LEU A 82 9.04 3.72 -5.43
C LEU A 82 10.47 3.22 -5.58
N PHE A 83 10.84 2.12 -4.92
CA PHE A 83 12.13 1.50 -5.17
C PHE A 83 12.26 1.02 -6.63
N LEU A 84 11.21 0.39 -7.16
CA LEU A 84 11.18 -0.14 -8.52
C LEU A 84 11.06 0.95 -9.60
N THR A 85 10.32 2.03 -9.32
CA THR A 85 10.14 3.15 -10.26
C THR A 85 11.18 4.27 -10.13
N GLY A 86 11.95 4.29 -9.04
CA GLY A 86 12.93 5.32 -8.72
C GLY A 86 12.47 6.26 -7.59
N HIS A 87 13.37 6.51 -6.65
CA HIS A 87 13.09 7.28 -5.43
C HIS A 87 12.71 8.75 -5.70
N GLY A 88 13.09 9.30 -6.85
CA GLY A 88 12.76 10.67 -7.25
C GLY A 88 11.26 10.92 -7.37
N LEU A 89 10.43 9.88 -7.49
CA LEU A 89 8.98 10.02 -7.54
C LEU A 89 8.34 10.35 -6.18
N MET A 90 9.09 10.24 -5.09
CA MET A 90 8.57 10.45 -3.73
C MET A 90 8.04 11.87 -3.50
N GLU A 91 8.63 12.90 -4.13
CA GLU A 91 8.19 14.29 -3.99
C GLU A 91 6.81 14.56 -4.61
N TYR A 92 6.37 13.71 -5.53
CA TYR A 92 5.08 13.82 -6.20
C TYR A 92 3.97 13.01 -5.51
N LEU A 93 4.31 12.29 -4.43
CA LEU A 93 3.39 11.43 -3.70
C LEU A 93 2.65 12.24 -2.60
N SER A 94 1.33 12.29 -2.69
CA SER A 94 0.43 12.86 -1.68
C SER A 94 -0.52 11.80 -1.13
N ILE A 95 -0.92 11.92 0.13
CA ILE A 95 -2.02 11.12 0.71
C ILE A 95 -3.33 11.86 0.43
N ASP A 96 -4.35 11.16 -0.06
CA ASP A 96 -5.66 11.75 -0.36
C ASP A 96 -6.78 10.96 0.34
N THR A 97 -7.98 11.52 0.36
CA THR A 97 -9.16 10.95 1.04
C THR A 97 -10.00 10.06 0.14
N PHE A 98 -10.01 10.33 -1.17
CA PHE A 98 -10.74 9.51 -2.15
C PHE A 98 -9.88 8.39 -2.77
N ALA A 99 -8.57 8.41 -2.48
CA ALA A 99 -7.60 7.35 -2.77
C ALA A 99 -6.52 7.38 -1.68
N ASP A 100 -6.03 6.23 -1.24
CA ASP A 100 -5.12 6.18 -0.08
C ASP A 100 -3.75 6.85 -0.34
N ALA A 101 -3.33 6.93 -1.60
CA ALA A 101 -2.27 7.84 -2.04
C ALA A 101 -2.43 8.22 -3.52
N VAL A 102 -1.81 9.33 -3.92
CA VAL A 102 -1.83 9.86 -5.29
C VAL A 102 -0.41 10.26 -5.67
N LEU A 103 0.06 9.79 -6.82
CA LEU A 103 1.31 10.20 -7.42
C LEU A 103 1.00 11.08 -8.64
N ASN A 104 1.35 12.36 -8.55
CA ASN A 104 1.05 13.35 -9.58
C ASN A 104 2.18 13.37 -10.63
N LEU A 105 1.91 12.86 -11.83
CA LEU A 105 2.89 12.82 -12.92
C LEU A 105 2.51 13.82 -14.01
N ASN A 106 3.48 14.23 -14.82
CA ASN A 106 3.26 15.08 -15.99
C ASN A 106 2.28 14.47 -17.01
N THR A 107 2.13 13.14 -17.00
CA THR A 107 1.22 12.38 -17.88
C THR A 107 -0.15 12.09 -17.24
N GLY A 108 -0.39 12.58 -16.03
CA GLY A 108 -1.61 12.39 -15.26
C GLY A 108 -1.36 11.76 -13.89
N ASN A 109 -2.44 11.55 -13.14
CA ASN A 109 -2.35 11.05 -11.77
C ASN A 109 -2.46 9.53 -11.70
N LEU A 110 -1.63 8.94 -10.84
CA LEU A 110 -1.67 7.53 -10.46
C LEU A 110 -2.23 7.42 -9.04
N TYR A 111 -3.37 6.75 -8.91
CA TYR A 111 -4.06 6.61 -7.63
C TYR A 111 -3.75 5.24 -7.04
N PHE A 112 -3.34 5.20 -5.79
CA PHE A 112 -3.06 3.96 -5.05
C PHE A 112 -4.15 3.76 -4.03
N GLU A 113 -4.68 2.54 -3.99
CA GLU A 113 -5.68 2.14 -3.04
C GLU A 113 -5.31 0.79 -2.40
N PHE A 114 -5.51 0.71 -1.11
CA PHE A 114 -5.40 -0.51 -0.34
C PHE A 114 -6.80 -0.97 0.07
N ASP A 115 -7.28 -2.07 -0.52
CA ASP A 115 -8.60 -2.61 -0.21
C ASP A 115 -8.46 -3.69 0.87
N SER A 116 -9.12 -3.43 2.00
CA SER A 116 -9.13 -4.29 3.18
C SER A 116 -10.19 -5.41 3.13
N GLY A 117 -10.92 -5.54 2.02
CA GLY A 117 -11.95 -6.56 1.81
C GLY A 117 -13.38 -6.15 2.19
N HIS A 118 -13.57 -5.02 2.88
CA HIS A 118 -14.87 -4.64 3.47
C HIS A 118 -15.97 -4.30 2.45
N MET A 119 -15.62 -3.81 1.25
CA MET A 119 -16.63 -3.40 0.26
C MET A 119 -17.23 -4.60 -0.48
N GLY A 120 -18.55 -4.75 -0.47
CA GLY A 120 -19.26 -5.72 -1.29
C GLY A 120 -19.28 -5.35 -2.78
N ARG A 121 -19.77 -6.25 -3.63
CA ARG A 121 -19.82 -6.06 -5.11
C ARG A 121 -20.57 -4.80 -5.53
N LYS A 122 -21.72 -4.50 -4.90
CA LYS A 122 -22.53 -3.31 -5.21
C LYS A 122 -21.77 -2.01 -4.90
N GLN A 123 -21.10 -1.97 -3.75
CA GLN A 123 -20.28 -0.82 -3.34
C GLN A 123 -19.09 -0.62 -4.28
N LEU A 124 -18.39 -1.70 -4.67
CA LEU A 124 -17.30 -1.63 -5.66
C LEU A 124 -17.78 -1.10 -7.02
N ILE A 125 -18.92 -1.58 -7.52
CA ILE A 125 -19.50 -1.06 -8.78
C ILE A 125 -19.75 0.44 -8.68
N GLN A 126 -20.36 0.90 -7.58
CA GLN A 126 -20.65 2.31 -7.38
C GLN A 126 -19.35 3.13 -7.32
N LYS A 127 -18.37 2.70 -6.52
CA LYS A 127 -17.06 3.36 -6.41
C LYS A 127 -16.39 3.52 -7.77
N ILE A 128 -16.27 2.42 -8.52
CA ILE A 128 -15.61 2.41 -9.83
C ILE A 128 -16.33 3.32 -10.83
N ARG A 129 -17.66 3.33 -10.82
CA ARG A 129 -18.46 4.23 -11.68
C ARG A 129 -18.25 5.70 -11.34
N THR A 130 -18.26 6.04 -10.06
CA THR A 130 -18.13 7.42 -9.60
C THR A 130 -16.71 7.96 -9.84
N HIS A 131 -15.68 7.18 -9.50
CA HIS A 131 -14.33 7.72 -9.38
C HIS A 131 -13.41 7.36 -10.55
N TYR A 132 -13.63 6.27 -11.30
CA TYR A 132 -12.64 5.76 -12.27
C TYR A 132 -13.06 5.95 -13.73
N VAL A 133 -14.27 6.44 -13.98
CA VAL A 133 -14.81 6.64 -15.35
C VAL A 133 -14.32 7.94 -15.98
N SER A 134 -14.12 9.00 -15.21
CA SER A 134 -13.81 10.37 -15.66
C SER A 134 -12.47 10.51 -16.42
N LYS A 135 -12.34 11.51 -17.31
CA LYS A 135 -11.09 11.81 -18.04
C LYS A 135 -9.99 12.27 -17.04
N GLY A 136 -8.74 11.84 -17.26
CA GLY A 136 -7.58 12.29 -16.46
C GLY A 136 -6.96 11.27 -15.49
N ALA A 137 -7.72 10.26 -15.03
CA ALA A 137 -7.22 9.25 -14.08
C ALA A 137 -6.92 7.93 -14.79
N TYR A 138 -5.74 7.75 -15.38
CA TYR A 138 -5.49 6.61 -16.28
C TYR A 138 -5.11 5.30 -15.60
N ARG A 139 -4.71 5.32 -14.32
CA ARG A 139 -4.26 4.13 -13.59
C ARG A 139 -4.63 4.24 -12.12
N VAL A 140 -5.42 3.28 -11.64
CA VAL A 140 -5.67 3.04 -10.21
C VAL A 140 -5.02 1.72 -9.85
N VAL A 141 -4.15 1.72 -8.83
CA VAL A 141 -3.39 0.55 -8.39
C VAL A 141 -3.98 0.04 -7.08
N PHE A 142 -4.51 -1.18 -7.10
CA PHE A 142 -5.02 -1.84 -5.92
C PHE A 142 -3.99 -2.77 -5.30
N PHE A 143 -3.79 -2.64 -4.00
CA PHE A 143 -3.14 -3.64 -3.18
C PHE A 143 -4.16 -4.25 -2.23
N LEU A 144 -4.26 -5.58 -2.22
CA LEU A 144 -5.27 -6.28 -1.45
C LEU A 144 -4.63 -6.96 -0.28
N GLY A 145 -5.03 -6.62 0.93
CA GLY A 145 -4.62 -7.37 2.10
C GLY A 145 -5.75 -7.45 3.10
N THR A 146 -5.92 -8.63 3.65
CA THR A 146 -7.03 -8.91 4.54
C THR A 146 -6.61 -8.55 5.96
N ALA A 147 -7.30 -7.59 6.58
CA ALA A 147 -7.19 -7.34 8.02
C ALA A 147 -8.09 -8.34 8.78
N GLU A 148 -9.25 -8.67 8.19
CA GLU A 148 -10.28 -9.49 8.84
C GLU A 148 -9.88 -10.96 9.04
N TYR A 149 -9.01 -11.54 8.22
CA TYR A 149 -8.67 -12.96 8.29
C TYR A 149 -7.40 -13.27 9.09
N ALA A 150 -6.93 -12.34 9.94
CA ALA A 150 -5.80 -12.59 10.84
C ALA A 150 -6.01 -13.81 11.77
N HIS A 151 -7.26 -14.22 12.00
CA HIS A 151 -7.61 -15.43 12.75
C HIS A 151 -7.33 -16.73 11.98
N TRP A 152 -7.07 -16.67 10.67
CA TRP A 152 -6.78 -17.81 9.82
C TRP A 152 -5.27 -18.00 9.82
N LYS A 153 -4.78 -18.91 10.67
CA LYS A 153 -3.38 -19.03 11.10
C LYS A 153 -2.35 -19.40 10.03
N ASN A 154 -2.71 -19.48 8.74
CA ASN A 154 -1.75 -19.84 7.69
C ASN A 154 -1.73 -18.83 6.52
N VAL A 155 -0.51 -18.56 6.03
CA VAL A 155 -0.25 -17.58 4.95
C VAL A 155 -0.84 -18.02 3.62
N ALA A 156 -0.92 -19.32 3.35
CA ALA A 156 -1.44 -19.85 2.08
C ALA A 156 -2.92 -19.47 1.90
N THR A 157 -3.73 -19.56 2.95
CA THR A 157 -5.13 -19.18 2.91
C THR A 157 -5.31 -17.68 2.77
N ILE A 158 -4.48 -16.88 3.47
CA ILE A 158 -4.48 -15.42 3.31
C ILE A 158 -4.22 -15.04 1.84
N LYS A 159 -3.18 -15.61 1.23
CA LYS A 159 -2.87 -15.39 -0.20
C LYS A 159 -4.02 -15.81 -1.12
N CYS A 160 -4.69 -16.92 -0.82
CA CYS A 160 -5.85 -17.37 -1.58
C CYS A 160 -7.00 -16.35 -1.52
N LEU A 161 -7.31 -15.83 -0.32
CA LEU A 161 -8.36 -14.84 -0.12
C LEU A 161 -8.04 -13.50 -0.81
N GLU A 162 -6.79 -13.03 -0.74
CA GLU A 162 -6.33 -11.85 -1.47
C GLU A 162 -6.51 -12.01 -2.99
N ARG A 163 -6.17 -13.18 -3.54
CA ARG A 163 -6.36 -13.49 -4.98
C ARG A 163 -7.83 -13.52 -5.37
N ASN A 164 -8.69 -14.14 -4.56
CA ASN A 164 -10.13 -14.15 -4.80
C ASN A 164 -10.72 -12.74 -4.80
N ARG A 165 -10.26 -11.89 -3.89
CA ARG A 165 -10.65 -10.48 -3.82
C ARG A 165 -10.21 -9.69 -5.05
N LEU A 166 -8.95 -9.86 -5.47
CA LEU A 166 -8.43 -9.24 -6.69
C LEU A 166 -9.25 -9.65 -7.93
N ASN A 167 -9.59 -10.95 -8.04
CA ASN A 167 -10.43 -11.45 -9.12
C ASN A 167 -11.81 -10.80 -9.14
N LEU A 168 -12.44 -10.59 -7.98
CA LEU A 168 -13.72 -9.86 -7.88
C LEU A 168 -13.59 -8.43 -8.41
N ILE A 169 -12.55 -7.69 -8.01
CA ILE A 169 -12.31 -6.31 -8.47
C ILE A 169 -12.11 -6.29 -9.98
N PHE A 170 -11.31 -7.20 -10.54
CA PHE A 170 -11.12 -7.28 -11.98
C PHE A 170 -12.40 -7.67 -12.72
N GLN A 171 -13.23 -8.57 -12.20
CA GLN A 171 -14.54 -8.87 -12.78
C GLN A 171 -15.44 -7.64 -12.82
N VAL A 172 -15.50 -6.87 -11.73
CA VAL A 172 -16.30 -5.64 -11.67
C VAL A 172 -15.75 -4.60 -12.64
N THR A 173 -14.43 -4.40 -12.66
CA THR A 173 -13.73 -3.47 -13.56
C THR A 173 -14.01 -3.82 -15.01
N ARG A 174 -13.90 -5.09 -15.42
CA ARG A 174 -14.23 -5.54 -16.79
C ARG A 174 -15.66 -5.19 -17.19
N LYS A 175 -16.60 -5.27 -16.24
CA LYS A 175 -18.02 -4.98 -16.49
C LYS A 175 -18.29 -3.47 -16.61
N VAL A 176 -17.64 -2.66 -15.77
CA VAL A 176 -17.90 -1.21 -15.67
C VAL A 176 -17.05 -0.40 -16.64
N LEU A 177 -15.79 -0.80 -16.86
CA LEU A 177 -14.78 -0.08 -17.64
C LEU A 177 -14.43 -0.85 -18.92
N LYS A 178 -15.44 -1.35 -19.65
CA LYS A 178 -15.28 -2.18 -20.85
C LYS A 178 -14.32 -1.58 -21.88
N GLU A 179 -14.45 -0.28 -22.11
CA GLU A 179 -13.69 0.47 -23.11
C GLU A 179 -12.32 0.97 -22.60
N LYS A 180 -12.02 0.77 -21.31
CA LYS A 180 -10.79 1.29 -20.66
C LYS A 180 -10.07 0.18 -19.87
N PRO A 181 -9.58 -0.88 -20.54
CA PRO A 181 -9.16 -2.11 -19.86
C PRO A 181 -7.89 -1.99 -19.00
N ASN A 182 -7.04 -1.00 -19.26
CA ASN A 182 -5.81 -0.78 -18.47
C ASN A 182 -5.97 0.33 -17.42
N ARG A 183 -7.21 0.69 -17.10
CA ARG A 183 -7.53 1.73 -16.11
C ARG A 183 -7.20 1.31 -14.68
N VAL A 184 -7.32 0.01 -14.40
CA VAL A 184 -7.11 -0.55 -13.07
C VAL A 184 -6.03 -1.61 -13.15
N LEU A 185 -5.02 -1.43 -12.30
CA LEU A 185 -3.96 -2.37 -12.02
C LEU A 185 -4.16 -2.90 -10.60
N GLY A 186 -3.71 -4.12 -10.34
CA GLY A 186 -3.76 -4.62 -8.97
C GLY A 186 -2.87 -5.82 -8.72
N ALA A 187 -2.64 -6.05 -7.44
CA ALA A 187 -1.92 -7.21 -6.94
C ALA A 187 -2.36 -7.54 -5.51
N SER A 188 -2.31 -8.83 -5.16
CA SER A 188 -2.38 -9.27 -3.77
C SER A 188 -1.19 -8.70 -2.99
N TYR A 189 -1.42 -8.24 -1.76
CA TYR A 189 -0.39 -7.61 -0.92
C TYR A 189 0.84 -8.50 -0.80
N HIS A 190 0.66 -9.77 -0.44
CA HIS A 190 1.80 -10.67 -0.26
C HIS A 190 2.51 -10.99 -1.58
N ASP A 191 1.76 -11.31 -2.64
CA ASP A 191 2.35 -11.61 -3.95
C ASP A 191 3.10 -10.39 -4.52
N TYR A 192 2.58 -9.17 -4.31
CA TYR A 192 3.25 -7.94 -4.73
C TYR A 192 4.56 -7.71 -4.00
N LEU A 193 4.58 -7.90 -2.68
CA LEU A 193 5.80 -7.73 -1.89
C LEU A 193 6.90 -8.75 -2.25
N GLU A 194 6.51 -9.94 -2.70
CA GLU A 194 7.44 -10.97 -3.16
C GLU A 194 7.94 -10.70 -4.58
N THR A 195 7.03 -10.42 -5.51
CA THR A 195 7.33 -10.43 -6.96
C THR A 195 7.45 -9.05 -7.58
N GLY A 196 6.85 -8.02 -6.97
CA GLY A 196 6.75 -6.67 -7.54
C GLY A 196 5.77 -6.54 -8.71
N ARG A 197 5.04 -7.62 -9.04
CA ARG A 197 4.20 -7.67 -10.24
C ARG A 197 2.85 -7.02 -10.02
N LEU A 198 2.44 -6.21 -11.00
CA LEU A 198 1.08 -5.68 -11.12
C LEU A 198 0.38 -6.36 -12.30
N HIS A 199 -0.93 -6.59 -12.15
CA HIS A 199 -1.77 -7.22 -13.16
C HIS A 199 -2.86 -6.24 -13.63
N ASN A 200 -3.25 -6.28 -14.90
CA ASN A 200 -4.53 -5.67 -15.33
C ASN A 200 -5.69 -6.64 -15.12
N GLN A 201 -6.88 -6.15 -15.44
CA GLN A 201 -8.10 -6.94 -15.48
C GLN A 201 -8.09 -8.13 -16.47
N LYS A 202 -7.10 -8.29 -17.36
CA LYS A 202 -6.95 -9.49 -18.20
C LYS A 202 -6.07 -10.56 -17.54
N GLY A 203 -5.51 -10.28 -16.36
CA GLY A 203 -4.54 -11.14 -15.68
C GLY A 203 -3.12 -11.01 -16.24
N SER A 204 -2.92 -10.23 -17.30
CA SER A 204 -1.61 -9.96 -17.87
C SER A 204 -0.75 -9.21 -16.86
N SER A 205 0.45 -9.70 -16.60
CA SER A 205 1.46 -8.94 -15.87
C SER A 205 1.93 -7.79 -16.75
N ILE A 206 1.87 -6.57 -16.24
CA ILE A 206 2.26 -5.36 -17.00
C ILE A 206 3.54 -4.76 -16.45
N TRP A 207 4.11 -5.40 -15.43
CA TRP A 207 5.31 -4.95 -14.79
C TRP A 207 6.14 -6.17 -14.37
N THR A 208 7.17 -6.43 -15.17
CA THR A 208 8.17 -7.45 -14.95
C THR A 208 9.51 -6.72 -14.84
N ASN A 209 10.24 -6.97 -13.75
CA ASN A 209 11.67 -6.72 -13.74
C ASN A 209 12.30 -7.77 -14.67
N GLU A 210 12.36 -7.48 -15.96
CA GLU A 210 13.34 -8.09 -16.86
C GLU A 210 14.28 -6.97 -17.31
#